data_AF-A0A3D4YN97-F1
#
_entry.id   AF-A0A3D4YN97-F1
#
_cell.length_a   1.000
_cell.length_b   1.000
_cell.length_c   1.000
_cell.angle_alpha   90.00
_cell.angle_beta   90.00
_cell.angle_gamma   90.00
#
_symmetry.space_group_name_H-M   'P 1'
#
loop_
_entity.id
_entity.type
_entity.pdbx_description
1 polymer ?
#
loop_
_entity_poly.entity_id
_entity_poly.type
_entity_poly.pdbx_seq_one_letter_code
_entity_poly.pdbx_strand_id
1 'polypeptide(L)'
;MAAADVAIVPGQGAASALFPAIAAKQADKIRARVSRISVSKIPRILILLASVLMIGVYVFPLWSVRLTAPQYPEGLGMQIRINTVEGTTENDLNNINNLNHYIGMKRIEPDAIPELRIMPWIVAAIIVTGLATAALAKRQLVYAWTAGFLAIAIIGLIDFWKWEYDYGHHLDNEHAILKIPGMT
;
A
#
# COMPACT_ATOMS: atom_id res chain seq x y z
N MET A 1 19.36 64.10 40.59
CA MET A 1 19.64 62.74 40.06
C MET A 1 18.29 62.16 39.69
N ALA A 2 17.96 62.16 38.40
CA ALA A 2 16.63 61.84 37.88
C ALA A 2 16.42 60.32 37.84
N ALA A 3 15.43 59.82 38.58
CA ALA A 3 14.86 58.49 38.35
C ALA A 3 13.70 58.68 37.36
N ALA A 4 13.85 58.14 36.15
CA ALA A 4 12.81 58.15 35.14
C ALA A 4 11.73 57.13 35.54
N ASP A 5 10.56 57.62 35.92
CA ASP A 5 9.34 56.84 36.02
C ASP A 5 8.97 56.30 34.64
N VAL A 6 9.20 54.99 34.43
CA VAL A 6 8.64 54.27 33.29
C VAL A 6 7.16 54.05 33.58
N ALA A 7 6.35 55.00 33.14
CA ALA A 7 4.90 54.87 33.16
C ALA A 7 4.49 53.65 32.33
N ILE A 8 4.03 52.58 33.01
CA ILE A 8 3.30 51.48 32.37
C ILE A 8 2.00 52.08 31.83
N VAL A 9 1.96 52.30 30.51
CA VAL A 9 0.78 52.83 29.81
C VAL A 9 -0.41 51.90 30.08
N PRO A 10 -1.48 52.37 30.75
CA PRO A 10 -2.67 51.56 30.99
C PRO A 10 -3.39 51.37 29.65
N GLY A 11 -3.30 50.17 29.09
CA GLY A 11 -3.96 49.82 27.83
C GLY A 11 -3.28 48.73 26.99
N GLN A 12 -2.01 48.43 27.24
CA GLN A 12 -1.26 47.46 26.41
C GLN A 12 -1.66 45.99 26.65
N GLY A 13 -2.14 45.64 27.85
CA GLY A 13 -2.55 44.26 28.18
C GLY A 13 -3.77 43.77 27.38
N ALA A 14 -4.79 44.62 27.21
CA ALA A 14 -6.02 44.27 26.49
C ALA A 14 -5.78 44.11 24.98
N ALA A 15 -4.96 44.97 24.37
CA ALA A 15 -4.61 44.88 22.95
C ALA A 15 -3.79 43.62 22.63
N SER A 16 -2.87 43.22 23.51
CA SER A 16 -2.02 42.03 23.31
C SER A 16 -2.81 40.71 23.28
N ALA A 17 -3.89 40.61 24.04
CA ALA A 17 -4.77 39.43 24.07
C ALA A 17 -5.84 39.44 22.96
N LEU A 18 -6.14 40.61 22.39
CA LEU A 18 -7.12 40.75 21.30
C LEU A 18 -6.61 40.17 19.97
N PHE A 19 -5.32 40.32 19.65
CA PHE A 19 -4.73 39.76 18.43
C PHE A 19 -4.84 38.22 18.33
N PRO A 20 -4.43 37.42 19.34
CA PRO A 20 -4.56 35.97 19.29
C PRO A 20 -6.02 35.50 19.29
N ALA A 21 -6.94 36.20 19.98
CA ALA A 21 -8.36 35.87 19.99
C ALA A 21 -9.03 36.11 18.61
N ILE A 22 -8.67 37.21 17.93
CA ILE A 22 -9.14 37.50 16.57
C ILE A 22 -8.58 36.48 15.58
N ALA A 23 -7.28 36.15 15.70
CA ALA A 23 -6.63 35.14 14.86
C ALA A 23 -7.27 33.75 15.04
N ALA A 24 -7.56 33.32 16.27
CA ALA A 24 -8.25 32.07 16.56
C ALA A 24 -9.67 32.05 15.96
N LYS A 25 -10.43 33.13 16.15
CA LYS A 25 -11.79 33.26 15.60
C LYS A 25 -11.80 33.29 14.06
N GLN A 26 -10.79 33.90 13.44
CA GLN A 26 -10.59 33.86 11.99
C GLN A 26 -10.20 32.46 11.51
N ALA A 27 -9.29 31.78 12.22
CA ALA A 27 -8.90 30.40 11.92
C ALA A 27 -10.10 29.46 12.02
N ASP A 28 -10.96 29.59 13.03
CA ASP A 28 -12.21 28.84 13.16
C ASP A 28 -13.19 29.15 12.03
N LYS A 29 -13.31 30.42 11.63
CA LYS A 29 -14.16 30.83 10.49
C LYS A 29 -13.64 30.25 9.17
N ILE A 30 -12.32 30.23 8.98
CA ILE A 30 -11.66 29.63 7.82
C ILE A 30 -11.88 28.10 7.83
N ARG A 31 -11.67 27.45 8.98
CA ARG A 31 -11.90 26.01 9.17
C ARG A 31 -13.35 25.62 8.88
N ALA A 32 -14.31 26.42 9.35
CA ALA A 32 -15.74 26.26 9.09
C ALA A 32 -16.14 26.53 7.63
N ARG A 33 -15.37 27.34 6.90
CA ARG A 33 -15.62 27.64 5.47
C ARG A 33 -15.01 26.56 4.56
N VAL A 34 -13.82 26.07 4.89
CA VAL A 34 -13.18 24.93 4.22
C VAL A 34 -14.01 23.65 4.41
N SER A 35 -14.66 23.47 5.57
CA SER A 35 -15.53 22.32 5.83
C SER A 35 -16.87 22.34 5.08
N ARG A 36 -17.28 23.47 4.48
CA ARG A 36 -18.54 23.60 3.72
C ARG A 36 -18.42 23.33 2.22
N ILE A 37 -17.21 23.05 1.72
CA ILE A 37 -17.04 22.63 0.33
C ILE A 37 -17.57 21.22 0.20
N SER A 38 -18.80 21.08 -0.31
CA SER A 38 -19.45 19.79 -0.49
C SER A 38 -18.57 18.92 -1.40
N VAL A 39 -18.29 17.70 -0.98
CA VAL A 39 -17.56 16.73 -1.82
C VAL A 39 -18.44 16.44 -3.04
N SER A 40 -17.87 16.60 -4.24
CA SER A 40 -18.53 16.17 -5.47
C SER A 40 -18.95 14.70 -5.34
N LYS A 41 -20.12 14.33 -5.85
CA LYS A 41 -20.62 12.95 -5.77
C LYS A 41 -19.68 11.96 -6.47
N ILE A 42 -18.92 12.41 -7.46
CA ILE A 42 -18.05 11.58 -8.29
C ILE A 42 -16.93 10.90 -7.47
N PRO A 43 -16.02 11.61 -6.77
CA PRO A 43 -15.00 10.98 -5.92
C PRO A 43 -15.54 9.96 -4.94
N ARG A 44 -16.70 10.25 -4.34
CA ARG A 44 -17.37 9.35 -3.40
C ARG A 44 -17.79 8.03 -4.06
N ILE A 45 -18.40 8.11 -5.24
CA ILE A 45 -18.81 6.93 -6.02
C ILE A 45 -17.58 6.14 -6.47
N LEU A 46 -16.51 6.81 -6.89
CA LEU A 46 -15.26 6.15 -7.30
C LEU A 46 -14.60 5.40 -6.13
N ILE A 47 -14.54 6.00 -4.94
CA ILE A 47 -14.00 5.32 -3.74
C ILE A 47 -14.86 4.13 -3.36
N LEU A 48 -16.19 4.28 -3.40
CA LEU A 48 -17.11 3.17 -3.13
C LEU A 48 -16.87 2.02 -4.11
N LEU A 49 -16.83 2.33 -5.41
CA LEU A 49 -16.61 1.35 -6.46
C LEU A 49 -15.24 0.67 -6.31
N ALA A 50 -14.17 1.43 -6.07
CA ALA A 50 -12.83 0.90 -5.84
C ALA A 50 -12.81 -0.04 -4.62
N SER A 51 -13.43 0.35 -3.51
CA SER A 51 -13.49 -0.45 -2.29
C SER A 51 -14.24 -1.76 -2.50
N VAL A 52 -15.37 -1.72 -3.23
CA VAL A 52 -16.15 -2.92 -3.57
C VAL A 52 -15.38 -3.83 -4.53
N LEU A 53 -14.74 -3.27 -5.57
CA LEU A 53 -13.93 -4.06 -6.50
C LEU A 53 -12.75 -4.75 -5.81
N MET A 54 -12.13 -4.11 -4.81
CA MET A 54 -11.04 -4.72 -4.03
C MET A 54 -11.47 -5.98 -3.26
N ILE A 55 -12.76 -6.18 -2.99
CA ILE A 55 -13.25 -7.45 -2.41
C ILE A 55 -12.94 -8.62 -3.36
N GLY A 56 -12.92 -8.38 -4.68
CA GLY A 56 -12.56 -9.39 -5.67
C GLY A 56 -11.17 -10.00 -5.48
N VAL A 57 -10.25 -9.28 -4.83
CA VAL A 57 -8.88 -9.77 -4.55
C VAL A 57 -8.88 -11.02 -3.65
N TYR A 58 -9.90 -11.23 -2.83
CA TYR A 58 -10.02 -12.43 -2.00
C TYR A 58 -10.57 -13.64 -2.76
N VAL A 59 -11.26 -13.40 -3.87
CA VAL A 59 -11.94 -14.45 -4.63
C VAL A 59 -11.05 -14.92 -5.78
N PHE A 60 -10.47 -14.00 -6.53
CA PHE A 60 -9.69 -14.27 -7.73
C PHE A 60 -8.18 -14.32 -7.44
N PRO A 61 -7.41 -15.12 -8.21
CA PRO A 61 -5.95 -15.04 -8.16
C PRO A 61 -5.49 -13.65 -8.61
N LEU A 62 -4.51 -13.11 -7.90
CA LEU A 62 -3.86 -11.83 -8.25
C LEU A 62 -3.04 -11.98 -9.52
N TRP A 63 -2.37 -13.11 -9.68
CA TRP A 63 -1.55 -13.42 -10.83
C TRP A 63 -1.56 -14.92 -11.13
N SER A 64 -1.33 -15.27 -12.39
CA SER A 64 -1.18 -16.66 -12.80
C SER A 64 -0.01 -16.77 -13.78
N VAL A 65 0.89 -17.70 -13.49
CA VAL A 65 2.06 -18.01 -14.31
C VAL A 65 1.81 -19.37 -14.96
N ARG A 66 2.08 -19.47 -16.27
CA ARG A 66 2.11 -20.73 -17.00
C ARG A 66 3.48 -20.91 -17.62
N LEU A 67 4.06 -22.07 -17.39
CA LEU A 67 5.39 -22.45 -17.85
C LEU A 67 5.26 -23.65 -18.77
N THR A 68 5.94 -23.58 -19.91
CA THR A 68 6.05 -24.70 -20.83
C THR A 68 7.49 -25.17 -20.80
N ALA A 69 7.71 -26.43 -20.44
CA ALA A 69 9.03 -27.03 -20.42
C ALA A 69 9.00 -28.34 -21.22
N PRO A 70 10.07 -28.70 -21.95
CA PRO A 70 10.13 -29.97 -22.68
C PRO A 70 9.89 -31.22 -21.80
N GLN A 71 10.20 -31.12 -20.50
CA GLN A 71 10.05 -32.18 -19.50
C GLN A 71 8.61 -32.34 -19.00
N TYR A 72 7.78 -31.30 -19.14
CA TYR A 72 6.38 -31.24 -18.70
C TYR A 72 5.51 -30.82 -19.90
N PRO A 73 5.24 -31.73 -20.85
CA PRO A 73 4.50 -31.43 -22.08
C PRO A 73 3.06 -30.93 -21.84
N GLU A 74 2.47 -31.28 -20.70
CA GLU A 74 1.18 -30.78 -20.20
C GLU A 74 1.24 -29.32 -19.72
N GLY A 75 2.45 -28.79 -19.48
CA GLY A 75 2.69 -27.48 -18.90
C GLY A 75 2.59 -27.46 -17.37
N LEU A 76 3.25 -26.48 -16.75
CA LEU A 76 3.16 -26.24 -15.31
C LEU A 76 2.48 -24.89 -15.08
N GLY A 77 1.73 -24.77 -14.00
CA GLY A 77 1.09 -23.52 -13.63
C GLY A 77 1.26 -23.18 -12.15
N MET A 78 1.24 -21.89 -11.85
CA MET A 78 1.21 -21.38 -10.49
C MET A 78 0.26 -20.18 -10.40
N GLN A 79 -0.45 -20.06 -9.29
CA GLN A 79 -1.36 -18.96 -9.00
C GLN A 79 -0.89 -18.26 -7.73
N ILE A 80 -0.79 -16.94 -7.82
CA ILE A 80 -0.48 -16.08 -6.69
C ILE A 80 -1.83 -15.52 -6.21
N ARG A 81 -2.19 -15.86 -4.97
CA ARG A 81 -3.38 -15.35 -4.28
C ARG A 81 -2.93 -14.37 -3.20
N ILE A 82 -3.88 -13.61 -2.66
CA ILE A 82 -3.60 -12.60 -1.63
C ILE A 82 -2.91 -13.18 -0.38
N ASN A 83 -3.13 -14.46 -0.08
CA ASN A 83 -2.69 -15.12 1.14
C ASN A 83 -1.83 -16.38 0.93
N THR A 84 -1.58 -16.77 -0.32
CA THR A 84 -0.90 -18.03 -0.64
C THR A 84 -0.37 -18.02 -2.07
N VAL A 85 0.57 -18.91 -2.37
CA VAL A 85 1.04 -19.22 -3.72
C VAL A 85 0.89 -20.72 -3.93
N GLU A 86 0.15 -21.11 -4.95
CA GLU A 86 -0.24 -22.51 -5.16
C GLU A 86 0.01 -22.95 -6.60
N GLY A 87 0.31 -24.23 -6.77
CA GLY A 87 0.35 -24.85 -8.10
C GLY A 87 -1.03 -24.84 -8.76
N THR A 88 -1.09 -24.81 -10.08
CA THR A 88 -2.37 -24.99 -10.79
C THR A 88 -2.85 -26.43 -10.65
N THR A 89 -1.93 -27.40 -10.63
CA THR A 89 -2.15 -28.76 -10.15
C THR A 89 -1.44 -29.02 -8.81
N GLU A 90 -1.79 -30.12 -8.13
CA GLU A 90 -1.26 -30.51 -6.81
C GLU A 90 0.27 -30.52 -6.74
N ASN A 91 0.93 -30.96 -7.83
CA ASN A 91 2.38 -31.12 -7.86
C ASN A 91 3.11 -29.99 -8.58
N ASP A 92 2.40 -29.05 -9.22
CA ASP A 92 3.04 -28.03 -10.05
C ASP A 92 4.02 -27.17 -9.27
N LEU A 93 3.66 -26.74 -8.05
CA LEU A 93 4.55 -25.90 -7.24
C LEU A 93 5.84 -26.64 -6.88
N ASN A 94 5.75 -27.94 -6.58
CA ASN A 94 6.91 -28.78 -6.30
C ASN A 94 7.76 -28.99 -7.56
N ASN A 95 7.13 -29.25 -8.70
CA ASN A 95 7.82 -29.40 -9.98
C ASN A 95 8.54 -28.11 -10.40
N ILE A 96 7.89 -26.95 -10.21
CA ILE A 96 8.50 -25.62 -10.42
C ILE A 96 9.69 -25.42 -9.48
N ASN A 97 9.55 -25.75 -8.19
CA ASN A 97 10.64 -25.67 -7.24
C ASN A 97 11.83 -26.58 -7.59
N ASN A 98 11.58 -27.78 -8.12
CA ASN A 98 12.63 -28.65 -8.63
C ASN A 98 13.32 -28.03 -9.85
N LEU A 99 12.56 -27.40 -10.76
CA LEU A 99 13.12 -26.66 -11.90
C LEU A 99 13.99 -25.48 -11.45
N ASN A 100 13.53 -24.71 -10.47
CA ASN A 100 14.25 -23.58 -9.90
C ASN A 100 15.60 -24.03 -9.32
N HIS A 101 15.62 -25.15 -8.60
CA HIS A 101 16.84 -25.71 -8.03
C HIS A 101 17.89 -26.04 -9.10
N TYR A 102 17.48 -26.54 -10.28
CA TYR A 102 18.43 -26.84 -11.36
C TYR A 102 19.21 -25.62 -11.83
N ILE A 103 18.61 -24.43 -11.78
CA ILE A 103 19.21 -23.16 -12.21
C ILE A 103 19.65 -22.27 -11.04
N GLY A 104 19.65 -22.80 -9.81
CA GLY A 104 20.07 -22.07 -8.61
C GLY A 104 19.07 -21.01 -8.12
N MET A 105 17.84 -20.99 -8.63
CA MET A 105 16.80 -20.09 -8.13
C MET A 105 16.29 -20.54 -6.75
N LYS A 106 15.86 -19.57 -5.94
CA LYS A 106 15.30 -19.82 -4.62
C LYS A 106 14.01 -20.65 -4.71
N ARG A 107 13.75 -21.44 -3.66
CA ARG A 107 12.50 -22.19 -3.53
C ARG A 107 11.36 -21.23 -3.19
N ILE A 108 10.20 -21.46 -3.82
CA ILE A 108 8.95 -20.78 -3.51
C ILE A 108 8.26 -21.56 -2.40
N GLU A 109 8.29 -21.00 -1.19
CA GLU A 109 7.63 -21.53 0.00
C GLU A 109 6.63 -20.49 0.52
N PRO A 110 5.31 -20.71 0.37
CA PRO A 110 4.30 -19.71 0.74
C PRO A 110 4.39 -19.27 2.21
N ASP A 111 4.70 -20.21 3.12
CA ASP A 111 4.80 -19.93 4.56
C ASP A 111 6.02 -19.07 4.94
N ALA A 112 7.04 -19.05 4.09
CA ALA A 112 8.25 -18.25 4.28
C ALA A 112 8.10 -16.80 3.78
N ILE A 113 7.02 -16.49 3.04
CA ILE A 113 6.77 -15.15 2.47
C ILE A 113 5.89 -14.35 3.46
N PRO A 114 6.47 -13.42 4.25
CA PRO A 114 5.70 -12.67 5.25
C PRO A 114 4.61 -11.80 4.63
N GLU A 115 4.79 -11.32 3.40
CA GLU A 115 3.84 -10.47 2.69
C GLU A 115 2.49 -11.19 2.50
N LEU A 116 2.48 -12.50 2.23
CA LEU A 116 1.24 -13.28 2.10
C LEU A 116 0.42 -13.31 3.40
N ARG A 117 1.08 -13.15 4.55
CA ARG A 117 0.41 -13.13 5.86
C ARG A 117 -0.16 -11.74 6.18
N ILE A 118 0.49 -10.67 5.72
CA ILE A 118 0.16 -9.29 6.08
C ILE A 118 -0.76 -8.63 5.03
N MET A 119 -0.59 -8.95 3.75
CA MET A 119 -1.32 -8.36 2.63
C MET A 119 -2.84 -8.46 2.76
N PRO A 120 -3.45 -9.59 3.21
CA PRO A 120 -4.88 -9.66 3.46
C PRO A 120 -5.36 -8.58 4.44
N TRP A 121 -4.62 -8.35 5.53
CA TRP A 121 -5.01 -7.34 6.51
C TRP A 121 -4.89 -5.91 5.98
N ILE A 122 -3.86 -5.63 5.18
CA ILE A 122 -3.68 -4.32 4.52
C ILE A 122 -4.85 -4.05 3.57
N VAL A 123 -5.18 -5.02 2.70
CA VAL A 123 -6.29 -4.88 1.75
C VAL A 123 -7.62 -4.73 2.48
N ALA A 124 -7.86 -5.51 3.55
CA ALA A 124 -9.06 -5.36 4.39
C ALA A 124 -9.16 -3.96 5.00
N ALA A 125 -8.07 -3.42 5.53
CA ALA A 125 -8.03 -2.07 6.09
C ALA A 125 -8.36 -1.00 5.02
N ILE A 126 -7.82 -1.13 3.81
CA ILE A 126 -8.13 -0.22 2.69
C ILE A 126 -9.61 -0.27 2.33
N ILE A 127 -10.19 -1.47 2.24
CA ILE A 127 -11.62 -1.66 1.93
C ILE A 127 -12.49 -1.03 3.01
N VAL A 128 -12.27 -1.37 4.29
CA VAL A 128 -13.08 -0.87 5.40
C VAL A 128 -12.99 0.66 5.49
N THR A 129 -11.79 1.22 5.41
CA THR A 129 -11.60 2.68 5.45
C THR A 129 -12.15 3.37 4.21
N GLY A 130 -12.15 2.70 3.05
CA GLY A 130 -12.73 3.21 1.81
C GLY A 130 -14.25 3.26 1.85
N LEU A 131 -14.89 2.19 2.31
CA LEU A 131 -16.33 2.15 2.56
C LEU A 131 -16.76 3.19 3.60
N ALA A 132 -16.00 3.33 4.70
CA ALA A 132 -16.24 4.37 5.69
C ALA A 132 -16.10 5.79 5.08
N THR A 133 -15.05 6.02 4.29
CA THR A 133 -14.84 7.30 3.61
C THR A 133 -15.98 7.63 2.65
N ALA A 134 -16.46 6.64 1.90
CA ALA A 134 -17.62 6.77 1.02
C ALA A 134 -18.92 7.02 1.80
N ALA A 135 -19.09 6.45 3.00
CA ALA A 135 -20.27 6.68 3.84
C ALA A 135 -20.28 8.09 4.46
N LEU A 136 -19.17 8.52 5.07
CA LEU A 136 -19.08 9.80 5.78
C LEU A 136 -19.00 11.03 4.84
N ALA A 137 -18.55 10.86 3.60
CA ALA A 137 -18.48 11.91 2.57
C ALA A 137 -17.77 13.21 2.99
N LYS A 138 -16.78 13.12 3.90
CA LYS A 138 -15.98 14.27 4.34
C LYS A 138 -14.80 14.49 3.39
N ARG A 139 -14.59 15.73 2.94
CA ARG A 139 -13.52 16.09 1.99
C ARG A 139 -12.13 15.68 2.47
N GLN A 140 -11.84 15.86 3.76
CA GLN A 140 -10.57 15.47 4.36
C GLN A 140 -10.34 13.96 4.33
N LEU A 141 -11.40 13.16 4.55
CA LEU A 141 -11.30 11.70 4.50
C LEU A 141 -11.04 11.21 3.08
N VAL A 142 -11.69 11.82 2.07
CA VAL A 142 -11.43 11.49 0.66
C VAL A 142 -9.96 11.71 0.31
N TYR A 143 -9.39 12.87 0.62
CA TYR A 143 -7.98 13.12 0.33
C TYR A 143 -7.04 12.24 1.16
N ALA A 144 -7.32 12.04 2.44
CA ALA A 144 -6.50 11.20 3.31
C ALA A 144 -6.51 9.75 2.82
N TRP A 145 -7.67 9.21 2.46
CA TRP A 145 -7.80 7.85 1.94
C TRP A 145 -7.10 7.70 0.58
N THR A 146 -7.30 8.64 -0.36
CA THR A 146 -6.62 8.58 -1.66
C THR A 146 -5.10 8.68 -1.51
N ALA A 147 -4.59 9.58 -0.67
CA ALA A 147 -3.16 9.70 -0.41
C ALA A 147 -2.59 8.43 0.25
N GLY A 148 -3.29 7.88 1.26
CA GLY A 148 -2.91 6.64 1.93
C GLY A 148 -2.92 5.44 0.98
N PHE A 149 -3.95 5.31 0.15
CA PHE A 149 -4.06 4.27 -0.88
C PHE A 149 -2.88 4.33 -1.86
N LEU A 150 -2.56 5.52 -2.38
CA LEU A 150 -1.42 5.71 -3.29
C LEU A 150 -0.09 5.39 -2.61
N ALA A 151 0.10 5.84 -1.36
CA ALA A 151 1.31 5.54 -0.61
C ALA A 151 1.50 4.02 -0.43
N ILE A 152 0.46 3.31 0.00
CA ILE A 152 0.52 1.84 0.17
C ILE A 152 0.78 1.16 -1.17
N ALA A 153 0.13 1.59 -2.26
CA ALA A 153 0.35 1.03 -3.59
C ALA A 153 1.81 1.21 -4.06
N ILE A 154 2.38 2.40 -3.87
CA ILE A 154 3.78 2.68 -4.25
C ILE A 154 4.74 1.84 -3.40
N ILE A 155 4.54 1.77 -2.08
CA ILE A 155 5.36 0.96 -1.19
C ILE A 155 5.30 -0.51 -1.62
N GLY A 156 4.09 -1.03 -1.86
CA GLY A 156 3.90 -2.42 -2.31
C GLY A 156 4.56 -2.71 -3.65
N LEU A 157 4.52 -1.78 -4.61
CA LEU A 157 5.21 -1.94 -5.91
C LEU A 157 6.74 -1.94 -5.76
N ILE A 158 7.28 -1.06 -4.90
CA ILE A 158 8.73 -1.03 -4.64
C ILE A 158 9.18 -2.32 -3.95
N ASP A 159 8.40 -2.79 -2.98
CA ASP A 159 8.67 -4.02 -2.25
C ASP A 159 8.62 -5.25 -3.18
N PHE A 160 7.55 -5.34 -3.99
CA PHE A 160 7.40 -6.38 -5.01
C PHE A 160 8.55 -6.38 -6.02
N TRP A 161 8.96 -5.21 -6.53
CA TRP A 161 10.09 -5.10 -7.44
C TRP A 161 11.41 -5.59 -6.81
N LYS A 162 11.66 -5.26 -5.54
CA LYS A 162 12.85 -5.74 -4.82
C LYS A 162 12.84 -7.26 -4.68
N TRP A 163 11.69 -7.84 -4.36
CA TRP A 163 11.53 -9.28 -4.24
C TRP A 163 11.79 -9.99 -5.58
N GLU A 164 11.17 -9.53 -6.67
CA GLU A 164 11.39 -10.09 -8.00
C GLU A 164 12.85 -9.95 -8.45
N TYR A 165 13.47 -8.80 -8.17
CA TYR A 165 14.87 -8.56 -8.50
C TYR A 165 15.79 -9.52 -7.74
N ASP A 166 15.63 -9.63 -6.41
CA ASP A 166 16.39 -10.55 -5.57
C ASP A 166 16.18 -12.01 -5.97
N TYR A 167 14.93 -12.40 -6.23
CA TYR A 167 14.58 -13.75 -6.66
C TYR A 167 15.21 -14.13 -8.00
N GLY A 168 15.31 -13.17 -8.94
CA GLY A 168 15.88 -13.40 -10.27
C GLY A 168 17.39 -13.21 -10.41
N HIS A 169 18.05 -12.48 -9.49
CA HIS A 169 19.47 -12.08 -9.62
C HIS A 169 20.39 -12.61 -8.51
N HIS A 170 19.85 -13.21 -7.45
CA HIS A 170 20.67 -13.89 -6.44
C HIS A 170 20.50 -15.41 -6.56
N LEU A 171 21.19 -15.96 -7.56
CA LEU A 171 21.21 -17.39 -7.85
C LEU A 171 22.30 -18.10 -7.04
N ASP A 172 21.98 -19.29 -6.54
CA ASP A 172 22.95 -20.20 -5.93
C ASP A 172 23.73 -20.94 -7.02
N ASN A 173 24.73 -20.27 -7.58
CA ASN A 173 25.60 -20.83 -8.61
C ASN A 173 26.53 -21.96 -8.11
N GLU A 174 26.67 -22.13 -6.78
CA GLU A 174 27.48 -23.19 -6.18
C GLU A 174 26.75 -24.53 -6.23
N HIS A 175 25.46 -24.52 -5.88
CA HIS A 175 24.62 -25.72 -5.85
C HIS A 175 23.76 -25.91 -7.12
N ALA A 176 23.75 -24.94 -8.05
CA ALA A 176 23.07 -25.07 -9.34
C ALA A 176 23.65 -26.24 -10.17
N ILE A 177 22.76 -27.10 -10.64
CA ILE A 177 23.11 -28.27 -11.47
C ILE A 177 23.41 -27.83 -12.92
N LEU A 178 22.71 -26.83 -13.42
CA LEU A 178 22.90 -26.25 -14.76
C LEU A 178 23.54 -24.87 -14.65
N LYS A 179 24.69 -24.69 -15.31
CA LYS A 179 25.39 -23.40 -15.37
C LYS A 179 25.14 -22.76 -16.73
N ILE A 180 24.38 -21.67 -16.75
CA ILE A 180 24.05 -20.94 -17.97
C ILE A 180 25.07 -19.82 -18.17
N PRO A 181 25.82 -19.81 -19.29
CA PRO A 181 26.80 -18.75 -19.55
C PRO A 181 26.12 -17.37 -19.54
N GLY A 182 26.62 -16.46 -18.69
CA GLY A 182 26.10 -15.09 -18.57
C GLY A 182 25.00 -14.89 -17.52
N MET A 183 24.57 -15.94 -16.82
CA MET A 183 23.83 -15.81 -15.56
C MET A 183 24.85 -15.82 -14.42
N THR A 184 24.92 -14.71 -13.68
CA THR A 184 25.76 -14.54 -12.49
C THR A 184 24.88 -14.18 -11.31
#